data_AF-A0A9X3XJH9-F1
#
_entry.id   AF-A0A9X3XJH9-F1
#
_cell.length_a   1.000
_cell.length_b   1.000
_cell.length_c   1.000
_cell.angle_alpha   90.00
_cell.angle_beta   90.00
_cell.angle_gamma   90.00
#
_symmetry.space_group_name_H-M   'P 1'
#
loop_
_entity.id
_entity.type
_entity.pdbx_description
1 polymer ?
#
loop_
_entity_poly.entity_id
_entity_poly.type
_entity_poly.pdbx_seq_one_letter_code
_entity_poly.pdbx_strand_id
1 'polypeptide(L)'
;MVFSSSVFIFMFLPLSLVSYYISGKKIKNYILLLASLFFYAWGGMNYLKVLIISILINYIFGLLVDKTIDKKHLRMFFLILGIILNLALLF
;
A
#
# COMPACT_ATOMS: atom_id res chain seq x y z
N MET A 1 8.76 -3.43 -13.55
CA MET A 1 10.04 -2.79 -13.88
C MET A 1 10.97 -3.04 -12.72
N VAL A 2 12.28 -3.09 -12.93
CA VAL A 2 13.24 -3.15 -11.81
C VAL A 2 13.56 -1.71 -11.39
N PHE A 3 13.76 -1.46 -10.10
CA PHE A 3 14.12 -0.13 -9.57
C PHE A 3 15.39 0.45 -10.22
N SER A 4 16.32 -0.40 -10.63
CA SER A 4 17.57 0.00 -11.30
C SER A 4 17.43 0.23 -12.81
N SER A 5 16.25 0.05 -13.38
CA SER A 5 16.05 0.22 -14.83
C SER A 5 16.07 1.71 -15.24
N SER A 6 16.65 2.01 -16.40
CA SER A 6 16.67 3.37 -16.95
C SER A 6 15.26 3.94 -17.14
N VAL A 7 14.31 3.08 -17.53
CA VAL A 7 12.88 3.45 -17.65
C VAL A 7 12.31 3.89 -16.31
N PHE A 8 12.67 3.22 -15.21
CA PHE A 8 12.21 3.62 -13.88
C PHE A 8 12.77 5.00 -13.49
N ILE A 9 14.09 5.17 -13.60
CA ILE A 9 14.79 6.37 -13.12
C ILE A 9 14.45 7.61 -13.95
N PHE A 10 14.40 7.48 -15.28
CA PHE A 10 14.27 8.64 -16.17
C PHE A 10 12.85 8.90 -16.68
N MET A 11 11.94 7.93 -16.58
CA MET A 11 10.56 8.10 -17.06
C MET A 11 9.55 7.96 -15.94
N PHE A 12 9.51 6.80 -15.27
CA PHE A 12 8.48 6.52 -14.27
C PHE A 12 8.59 7.43 -13.03
N LEU A 13 9.78 7.55 -12.45
CA LEU A 13 10.02 8.34 -11.25
C LEU A 13 9.76 9.83 -11.47
N PRO A 14 10.27 10.49 -12.53
CA PRO A 14 9.94 11.89 -12.81
C PRO A 14 8.45 12.09 -13.05
N LEU A 15 7.80 11.21 -13.82
CA LEU A 15 6.37 11.32 -14.12
C LEU A 15 5.50 11.17 -12.86
N SER A 16 5.84 10.22 -11.98
CA SER A 16 5.13 10.02 -10.71
C SER A 16 5.29 11.21 -9.76
N LEU A 17 6.49 11.80 -9.67
CA LEU A 17 6.75 13.00 -8.87
C LEU A 17 6.02 14.22 -9.42
N VAL A 18 6.08 14.45 -10.73
CA VAL A 18 5.33 15.54 -11.38
C VAL A 18 3.83 15.40 -11.12
N SER A 19 3.29 14.19 -11.30
CA SER A 19 1.89 13.89 -10.99
C SER A 19 1.57 14.16 -9.52
N TYR A 20 2.45 13.78 -8.59
CA TYR A 20 2.28 14.03 -7.16
C TYR A 20 2.26 15.53 -6.80
N TYR A 21 3.17 16.33 -7.36
CA TYR A 21 3.29 17.76 -7.06
C TYR A 21 2.19 18.60 -7.68
N ILE A 22 1.70 18.24 -8.88
CA ILE A 22 0.57 18.92 -9.53
C ILE A 22 -0.75 18.63 -8.79
N SER A 23 -0.83 17.51 -8.07
CA SER A 23 -2.09 17.03 -7.52
C SER A 23 -2.53 17.72 -6.23
N GLY A 24 -3.84 17.96 -6.13
CA GLY A 24 -4.47 18.52 -4.94
C GLY A 24 -4.36 17.60 -3.72
N LYS A 25 -4.35 18.19 -2.51
CA LYS A 25 -4.13 17.48 -1.22
C LYS A 25 -4.97 16.21 -1.03
N LYS A 26 -6.20 16.17 -1.58
CA LYS A 26 -7.13 15.03 -1.45
C LYS A 26 -6.74 13.80 -2.28
N ILE A 27 -6.08 13.99 -3.43
CA ILE A 27 -5.85 12.93 -4.43
C ILE A 27 -4.40 12.41 -4.40
N LYS A 28 -3.49 13.13 -3.74
CA LYS A 28 -2.06 12.78 -3.65
C LYS A 28 -1.80 11.31 -3.27
N ASN A 29 -2.49 10.82 -2.24
CA ASN A 29 -2.31 9.44 -1.79
C ASN A 29 -2.84 8.42 -2.80
N TYR A 30 -3.93 8.72 -3.50
CA TYR A 30 -4.46 7.85 -4.55
C TYR A 30 -3.49 7.77 -5.74
N ILE A 31 -2.84 8.88 -6.11
CA ILE A 31 -1.86 8.89 -7.20
C ILE A 31 -0.62 8.09 -6.84
N LEU A 32 -0.10 8.25 -5.62
CA LEU A 32 1.02 7.42 -5.15
C LEU A 32 0.64 5.94 -5.10
N LEU A 33 -0.56 5.62 -4.64
CA LEU A 33 -1.05 4.25 -4.58
C LEU A 33 -1.16 3.63 -5.98
N LEU A 34 -1.79 4.34 -6.93
CA LEU A 34 -1.91 3.87 -8.31
C LEU A 34 -0.54 3.73 -8.99
N ALA A 35 0.33 4.72 -8.87
CA ALA A 35 1.68 4.65 -9.41
C ALA A 35 2.43 3.44 -8.85
N SER A 36 2.37 3.23 -7.53
CA SER A 36 2.99 2.07 -6.88
C SER A 36 2.43 0.75 -7.41
N LEU A 37 1.09 0.63 -7.52
CA LEU A 37 0.46 -0.57 -8.07
C LEU A 37 0.89 -0.83 -9.52
N PHE A 38 0.95 0.19 -10.37
CA PHE A 38 1.43 0.06 -11.75
C PHE A 38 2.89 -0.42 -11.80
N PHE A 39 3.75 0.14 -10.94
CA PHE A 39 5.14 -0.28 -10.86
C PHE A 39 5.29 -1.76 -10.49
N TYR A 40 4.55 -2.19 -9.46
CA TYR A 40 4.55 -3.59 -9.01
C TYR A 40 3.87 -4.54 -10.03
N ALA A 41 2.86 -4.08 -10.77
CA ALA A 41 2.20 -4.86 -11.82
C ALA A 41 3.15 -5.25 -12.95
N TRP A 42 4.08 -4.35 -13.29
CA TRP A 42 4.91 -4.48 -14.48
C TRP A 42 5.89 -5.66 -14.42
N GLY A 43 6.37 -6.04 -13.23
CA GLY A 43 7.33 -7.15 -13.07
C GLY A 43 6.68 -8.54 -13.06
N GLY A 44 5.37 -8.63 -12.81
CA GLY A 44 4.63 -9.89 -12.73
C GLY A 44 3.33 -9.73 -11.93
N MET A 45 2.21 -10.15 -12.53
CA MET A 45 0.86 -9.98 -11.94
C MET A 45 0.54 -10.96 -10.80
N ASN A 46 1.35 -12.00 -10.61
CA ASN A 46 1.05 -13.05 -9.63
C ASN A 46 1.00 -12.50 -8.19
N TYR A 47 1.99 -11.69 -7.79
CA TYR A 47 2.06 -11.11 -6.45
C TYR A 47 1.21 -9.86 -6.28
N LEU A 48 0.72 -9.27 -7.37
CA LEU A 48 -0.10 -8.06 -7.31
C LEU A 48 -1.42 -8.31 -6.59
N LYS A 49 -2.03 -9.50 -6.78
CA LYS A 49 -3.26 -9.87 -6.06
C LYS A 49 -3.03 -9.94 -4.55
N VAL A 50 -1.96 -10.60 -4.13
CA VAL A 50 -1.57 -10.71 -2.71
C VAL A 50 -1.28 -9.33 -2.13
N LEU A 51 -0.56 -8.48 -2.86
CA LEU A 51 -0.24 -7.11 -2.46
C LEU A 51 -1.49 -6.24 -2.28
N ILE A 52 -2.46 -6.31 -3.21
CA ILE A 52 -3.73 -5.57 -3.08
C ILE A 52 -4.51 -6.05 -1.85
N ILE A 53 -4.64 -7.37 -1.66
CA ILE A 53 -5.33 -7.95 -0.50
C ILE A 53 -4.65 -7.50 0.80
N SER A 54 -3.31 -7.57 0.86
CA SER A 54 -2.53 -7.12 2.01
C SER A 54 -2.74 -5.63 2.31
N ILE A 55 -2.72 -4.76 1.29
CA ILE A 55 -2.98 -3.33 1.48
C ILE A 55 -4.38 -3.11 2.07
N LEU A 56 -5.41 -3.76 1.52
CA LEU A 56 -6.79 -3.60 2.00
C LEU A 56 -6.95 -4.07 3.43
N ILE A 57 -6.41 -5.25 3.78
CA ILE A 57 -6.44 -5.78 5.14
C ILE A 57 -5.73 -4.80 6.08
N ASN A 58 -4.48 -4.43 5.80
CA ASN A 58 -3.73 -3.52 6.67
C ASN A 58 -4.41 -2.16 6.83
N TYR A 59 -5.01 -1.63 5.77
CA TYR A 59 -5.76 -0.36 5.83
C TYR A 59 -7.00 -0.47 6.73
N ILE A 60 -7.81 -1.52 6.58
CA ILE A 60 -9.00 -1.74 7.40
C ILE A 60 -8.61 -1.95 8.87
N PHE A 61 -7.61 -2.79 9.14
CA PHE A 61 -7.13 -3.03 10.50
C PHE A 61 -6.54 -1.78 11.13
N GLY A 62 -5.79 -0.96 10.38
CA GLY A 62 -5.30 0.34 10.84
C GLY A 62 -6.45 1.25 11.27
N LEU A 63 -7.53 1.34 10.47
CA LEU A 63 -8.72 2.12 10.82
C LEU A 63 -9.47 1.57 12.05
N LEU A 64 -9.54 0.24 12.20
CA LEU A 64 -10.19 -0.38 13.37
C LEU A 64 -9.39 -0.15 14.65
N VAL A 65 -8.06 -0.20 14.57
CA VAL A 65 -7.15 0.11 15.68
C VAL A 65 -7.30 1.57 16.09
N ASP A 66 -7.35 2.49 15.12
CA ASP A 66 -7.55 3.92 15.37
C ASP A 66 -8.92 4.20 16.04
N LYS A 67 -9.99 3.59 15.54
CA LYS A 67 -11.34 3.71 16.12
C LYS A 67 -11.48 3.10 17.52
N THR A 68 -10.58 2.23 17.93
CA THR A 68 -10.63 1.55 19.24
C THR A 68 -9.59 2.07 20.22
N ILE A 69 -9.10 3.29 20.02
CA ILE A 69 -8.03 3.88 20.84
C ILE A 69 -8.38 3.89 22.34
N ASP A 70 -9.65 4.11 22.69
CA ASP A 70 -10.14 4.17 24.07
C ASP A 70 -10.36 2.79 24.70
N LYS A 71 -10.41 1.72 23.88
CA LYS A 71 -10.70 0.35 24.33
C LYS A 71 -9.48 -0.54 24.15
N LYS A 72 -8.57 -0.48 25.13
CA LYS A 72 -7.27 -1.19 25.11
C LYS A 72 -7.36 -2.66 24.67
N HIS A 73 -8.34 -3.42 25.17
CA HIS A 73 -8.52 -4.84 24.82
C HIS A 73 -8.88 -5.05 23.34
N LEU A 74 -9.82 -4.27 22.80
CA LEU A 74 -10.22 -4.34 21.40
C LEU A 74 -9.10 -3.89 20.46
N ARG A 75 -8.38 -2.83 20.84
CA ARG A 75 -7.21 -2.37 20.09
C ARG A 75 -6.14 -3.46 19.97
N MET A 76 -5.84 -4.12 21.08
CA MET A 76 -4.87 -5.20 21.13
C MET A 76 -5.33 -6.42 20.30
N PHE A 77 -6.63 -6.75 20.37
CA PHE A 77 -7.22 -7.80 19.54
C PHE A 77 -7.06 -7.53 18.04
N PHE A 78 -7.43 -6.34 17.57
CA PHE A 78 -7.30 -5.99 16.15
C PHE A 78 -5.83 -5.99 15.69
N LEU A 79 -4.90 -5.52 16.52
CA LEU A 79 -3.46 -5.59 16.21
C LEU A 79 -2.97 -7.04 16.07
N ILE A 80 -3.28 -7.91 17.04
CA ILE A 80 -2.87 -9.32 17.01
C ILE A 80 -3.45 -10.01 15.79
N LEU A 81 -4.74 -9.80 15.52
CA LEU A 81 -5.42 -10.43 14.39
C LEU A 81 -4.86 -9.93 13.04
N GLY A 82 -4.53 -8.64 12.94
CA GLY A 82 -3.83 -8.08 11.77
C GLY A 82 -2.45 -8.68 11.56
N ILE A 83 -1.67 -8.91 12.62
CA ILE A 83 -0.36 -9.58 12.53
C ILE A 83 -0.51 -11.03 12.05
N ILE A 84 -1.46 -11.78 12.62
CA ILE A 84 -1.74 -13.17 12.23
C ILE A 84 -2.12 -13.24 10.74
N LEU A 85 -2.99 -12.35 10.26
CA LEU A 85 -3.37 -12.31 8.85
C LEU A 85 -2.19 -11.97 7.91
N ASN A 86 -1.30 -11.07 8.31
CA ASN A 86 -0.11 -10.77 7.51
C ASN A 86 0.86 -11.97 7.46
N LEU A 87 1.05 -12.68 8.57
CA LEU A 87 1.84 -13.91 8.59
C LEU A 87 1.18 -14.99 7.75
N ALA A 88 -0.14 -15.16 7.83
CA ALA A 88 -0.88 -16.11 7.02
C ALA A 88 -0.85 -15.80 5.52
N LEU A 89 -0.73 -14.53 5.13
CA LEU A 89 -0.54 -14.13 3.73
C LEU A 89 0.90 -14.33 3.22
N LEU A 90 1.87 -14.44 4.12
CA LEU A 90 3.27 -14.65 3.79
C LEU A 90 3.57 -16.10 3.41
N PHE A 91 2.85 -17.05 4.01
CA PHE A 91 2.98 -18.49 3.80
C PHE A 91 1.92 -19.01 2.82
#